data_AF-A0A0L8VAP7-F1
#
_entry.id   AF-A0A0L8VAP7-F1
#
_cell.length_a   1.000
_cell.length_b   1.000
_cell.length_c   1.000
_cell.angle_alpha   90.00
_cell.angle_beta   90.00
_cell.angle_gamma   90.00
#
_symmetry.space_group_name_H-M   'P 1'
#
loop_
_entity.id
_entity.type
_entity.pdbx_description
1 polymer ?
#
loop_
_entity_poly.entity_id
_entity_poly.type
_entity_poly.pdbx_seq_one_letter_code
_entity_poly.pdbx_strand_id
1 'polypeptide(L)'
;MIIHFPIVLWIIAVLADLVWLFLQKNWLRNMAVALYVLGALGALGAYLSGTQAIDLVSVPMQAELTAGNHSDWGSYTFYFFTAYVAIRLFFFWKQWDKKKWLAIVLVITGMVGIGIVAQTADLGAKLVYKYGVGTQK
;
A
#
# COMPACT_ATOMS: atom_id res chain seq x y z
N MET A 1 5.38 11.63 7.13
CA MET A 1 5.74 10.49 8.00
C MET A 1 4.64 9.42 8.06
N ILE A 2 3.35 9.76 8.18
CA ILE A 2 2.25 8.76 8.06
C ILE A 2 2.15 8.16 6.64
N ILE A 3 2.46 8.95 5.61
CA ILE A 3 2.35 8.63 4.18
C ILE A 3 3.33 7.58 3.63
N HIS A 4 4.44 7.25 4.30
CA HIS A 4 5.41 6.24 3.82
C HIS A 4 5.29 4.89 4.55
N PHE A 5 4.60 4.89 5.68
CA PHE A 5 4.37 3.72 6.51
C PHE A 5 3.65 2.57 5.78
N PRO A 6 2.65 2.82 4.89
CA PRO A 6 1.97 1.76 4.16
C PRO A 6 2.88 1.01 3.19
N ILE A 7 3.82 1.71 2.54
CA ILE A 7 4.75 1.15 1.55
C ILE A 7 5.63 0.08 2.21
N VAL A 8 6.30 0.46 3.29
CA VAL A 8 7.27 -0.41 3.97
C VAL A 8 6.57 -1.64 4.54
N LEU A 9 5.42 -1.46 5.19
CA LEU A 9 4.64 -2.58 5.72
C LEU A 9 4.21 -3.54 4.63
N TRP A 10 3.74 -3.03 3.48
CA TRP A 10 3.31 -3.88 2.38
C TRP A 10 4.46 -4.66 1.77
N ILE A 11 5.63 -4.03 1.56
CA ILE A 11 6.83 -4.71 1.06
C ILE A 11 7.27 -5.81 2.02
N ILE A 12 7.35 -5.52 3.33
CA ILE A 12 7.74 -6.53 4.33
C ILE A 12 6.70 -7.66 4.39
N ALA A 13 5.41 -7.37 4.25
CA ALA A 13 4.35 -8.38 4.19
C ALA A 13 4.55 -9.35 3.01
N VAL A 14 4.83 -8.81 1.82
CA VAL A 14 5.11 -9.61 0.61
C VAL A 14 6.37 -10.45 0.78
N LEU A 15 7.44 -9.89 1.37
CA LEU A 15 8.66 -10.63 1.65
C LEU A 15 8.42 -11.76 2.66
N ALA A 16 7.65 -11.51 3.72
CA ALA A 16 7.28 -12.52 4.70
C ALA A 16 6.50 -13.68 4.05
N ASP A 17 5.57 -13.36 3.16
CA ASP A 17 4.79 -14.32 2.38
C ASP A 17 5.67 -15.13 1.43
N LEU A 18 6.61 -14.48 0.74
CA LEU A 18 7.57 -15.12 -0.13
C LEU A 18 8.46 -16.08 0.64
N VAL A 19 9.01 -15.67 1.78
CA VAL A 19 9.83 -16.54 2.65
C VAL A 19 8.99 -17.69 3.22
N TRP A 20 7.72 -17.44 3.55
CA TRP A 20 6.81 -18.47 4.02
C TRP A 20 6.56 -19.57 2.97
N LEU A 21 6.53 -19.26 1.67
CA LEU A 21 6.41 -20.28 0.61
C LEU A 21 7.52 -21.35 0.67
N PHE A 22 8.71 -20.98 1.14
CA PHE A 22 9.86 -21.89 1.24
C PHE A 22 9.98 -22.53 2.62
N LEU A 23 9.83 -21.74 3.69
CA LEU A 23 10.09 -22.21 5.06
C LEU A 23 8.85 -22.78 5.76
N GLN A 24 7.66 -22.43 5.29
CA GLN A 24 6.35 -22.89 5.79
C GLN A 24 6.14 -22.74 7.30
N LYS A 25 6.86 -21.82 7.96
CA LYS A 25 6.70 -21.56 9.40
C LYS A 25 5.44 -20.74 9.66
N ASN A 26 4.57 -21.20 10.56
CA ASN A 26 3.29 -20.53 10.86
C ASN A 26 3.46 -19.07 11.33
N TRP A 27 4.55 -18.75 12.03
CA TRP A 27 4.81 -17.38 12.47
C TRP A 27 5.01 -16.41 11.30
N LEU A 28 5.66 -16.84 10.20
CA LEU A 28 5.82 -16.02 8.99
C LEU A 28 4.48 -15.74 8.32
N ARG A 29 3.61 -16.75 8.22
CA ARG A 29 2.25 -16.61 7.68
C ARG A 29 1.42 -15.62 8.50
N ASN A 30 1.44 -15.75 9.82
CA ASN A 30 0.71 -14.85 10.72
C ASN A 30 1.26 -13.42 10.65
N MET A 31 2.59 -13.28 10.61
CA MET A 31 3.28 -12.01 10.45
C MET A 31 2.89 -11.33 9.13
N ALA A 32 2.92 -12.06 8.00
CA ALA A 32 2.53 -11.52 6.70
C ALA A 32 1.11 -10.96 6.73
N VAL A 33 0.14 -11.72 7.25
CA VAL A 33 -1.26 -11.28 7.37
C VAL A 33 -1.38 -10.04 8.27
N ALA A 34 -0.72 -10.02 9.43
CA ALA A 34 -0.73 -8.86 10.32
C ALA A 34 -0.14 -7.61 9.63
N LEU A 35 0.96 -7.76 8.90
CA LEU A 35 1.60 -6.66 8.17
C LEU A 35 0.73 -6.13 7.03
N TYR A 36 0.04 -6.99 6.26
CA TYR A 36 -0.92 -6.53 5.24
C TYR A 36 -2.06 -5.74 5.88
N VAL A 37 -2.62 -6.22 7.01
CA VAL A 37 -3.69 -5.49 7.73
C VAL A 37 -3.20 -4.12 8.18
N LEU A 38 -2.03 -4.05 8.82
CA LEU A 38 -1.45 -2.77 9.25
C LEU A 38 -1.14 -1.86 8.06
N GLY A 39 -0.67 -2.42 6.93
CA GLY A 39 -0.42 -1.69 5.69
C GLY A 39 -1.72 -1.08 5.12
N ALA A 40 -2.82 -1.83 5.10
CA ALA A 40 -4.11 -1.32 4.66
C ALA A 40 -4.69 -0.26 5.61
N LEU A 41 -4.58 -0.42 6.93
CA LEU A 41 -4.97 0.60 7.90
C LEU A 41 -4.13 1.87 7.76
N GLY A 42 -2.83 1.72 7.52
CA GLY A 42 -1.95 2.86 7.19
C GLY A 42 -2.39 3.56 5.90
N ALA A 43 -2.72 2.80 4.85
CA ALA A 43 -3.21 3.35 3.59
C ALA A 43 -4.55 4.09 3.75
N LEU A 44 -5.45 3.58 4.60
CA LEU A 44 -6.69 4.27 4.97
C LEU A 44 -6.37 5.62 5.66
N GLY A 45 -5.47 5.62 6.65
CA GLY A 45 -5.05 6.84 7.32
C GLY A 45 -4.46 7.86 6.34
N ALA A 46 -3.58 7.42 5.46
CA ALA A 46 -2.98 8.26 4.42
C ALA A 46 -4.03 8.82 3.44
N TYR A 47 -4.97 7.99 3.00
CA TYR A 47 -6.06 8.40 2.11
C TYR A 47 -6.95 9.46 2.75
N LEU A 48 -7.39 9.24 4.00
CA LEU A 48 -8.22 10.21 4.73
C LEU A 48 -7.48 11.53 4.99
N SER A 49 -6.22 11.47 5.41
CA SER A 49 -5.40 12.66 5.60
C SER A 49 -5.16 13.42 4.30
N GLY A 50 -4.94 12.72 3.18
CA GLY A 50 -4.78 13.32 1.86
C GLY A 50 -6.04 14.06 1.43
N THR A 51 -7.21 13.43 1.56
CA THR A 51 -8.51 14.04 1.22
C THR A 51 -8.78 15.30 2.04
N GLN A 52 -8.45 15.30 3.34
CA GLN A 52 -8.61 16.47 4.20
C GLN A 52 -7.65 17.62 3.86
N ALA A 53 -6.51 17.31 3.22
CA ALA A 53 -5.49 18.30 2.89
C ALA A 53 -5.72 19.01 1.55
N ILE A 54 -6.68 18.56 0.73
CA ILE A 54 -6.92 19.11 -0.63
C ILE A 54 -7.13 20.62 -0.60
N ASP A 55 -7.93 21.13 0.34
CA ASP A 55 -8.24 22.56 0.43
C ASP A 55 -7.21 23.36 1.25
N LEU A 56 -6.27 22.67 1.90
CA LEU A 56 -5.28 23.27 2.80
C LEU A 56 -3.93 23.50 2.12
N VAL A 57 -3.68 22.83 1.00
CA VAL A 57 -2.39 22.84 0.31
C VAL A 57 -2.52 23.58 -1.01
N SER A 58 -1.77 24.66 -1.16
CA SER A 58 -1.64 25.35 -2.45
C SER A 58 -0.80 24.51 -3.42
N VAL A 59 -1.39 24.17 -4.57
CA VAL A 59 -0.73 23.43 -5.64
C VAL A 59 -0.48 24.37 -6.81
N PRO A 60 0.77 24.61 -7.24
CA PRO A 60 1.05 25.40 -8.43
C PRO A 60 0.40 24.80 -9.68
N MET A 61 -0.05 25.64 -10.63
CA MET A 61 -0.71 25.20 -11.87
C MET A 61 0.08 24.11 -12.62
N GLN A 62 1.41 24.24 -12.70
CA GLN A 62 2.29 23.24 -13.33
C GLN A 62 2.34 21.87 -12.62
N ALA A 63 1.81 21.77 -11.40
CA ALA A 63 1.79 20.56 -10.58
C ALA A 63 0.40 19.91 -10.49
N GLU A 64 -0.68 20.58 -10.93
CA GLU A 64 -2.07 20.10 -10.78
C GLU A 64 -2.28 18.69 -11.35
N LEU A 65 -1.78 18.42 -12.56
CA LEU A 65 -1.89 17.08 -13.17
C LEU A 65 -1.16 16.02 -12.32
N THR A 66 -0.01 16.36 -11.75
CA THR A 66 0.74 15.43 -10.88
C THR A 66 0.00 15.21 -9.57
N ALA A 67 -0.66 16.25 -9.03
CA ALA A 67 -1.44 16.18 -7.81
C ALA A 67 -2.70 15.33 -7.98
N GLY A 68 -3.43 15.53 -9.09
CA GLY A 68 -4.57 14.68 -9.47
C GLY A 68 -4.17 13.22 -9.60
N ASN A 69 -3.12 12.93 -10.37
CA ASN A 69 -2.61 11.57 -10.51
C ASN A 69 -2.17 10.98 -9.16
N HIS A 70 -1.49 11.74 -8.30
CA HIS A 70 -1.10 11.27 -6.97
C HIS A 70 -2.32 10.88 -6.13
N SER A 71 -3.37 11.69 -6.15
CA SER A 71 -4.65 11.44 -5.47
C SER A 71 -5.33 10.16 -5.99
N ASP A 72 -5.42 10.00 -7.31
CA ASP A 72 -6.01 8.83 -7.95
C ASP A 72 -5.23 7.55 -7.58
N TRP A 73 -3.91 7.56 -7.71
CA TRP A 73 -3.06 6.44 -7.33
C TRP A 73 -3.08 6.16 -5.82
N GLY A 74 -3.26 7.19 -4.99
CA GLY A 74 -3.52 7.04 -3.56
C GLY A 74 -4.81 6.27 -3.29
N SER A 75 -5.88 6.61 -4.01
CA SER A 75 -7.16 5.91 -3.96
C SER A 75 -7.03 4.46 -4.44
N TYR A 76 -6.35 4.23 -5.57
CA TYR A 76 -6.09 2.89 -6.09
C TYR A 76 -5.30 2.03 -5.12
N THR A 77 -4.27 2.60 -4.48
CA THR A 77 -3.52 1.92 -3.40
C THR A 77 -4.47 1.50 -2.28
N PHE A 78 -5.28 2.43 -1.75
CA PHE A 78 -6.19 2.14 -0.65
C PHE A 78 -7.21 1.05 -1.01
N TYR A 79 -7.84 1.13 -2.17
CA TYR A 79 -8.81 0.14 -2.61
C TYR A 79 -8.18 -1.23 -2.85
N PHE A 80 -7.02 -1.27 -3.50
CA PHE A 80 -6.28 -2.50 -3.71
C PHE A 80 -5.88 -3.15 -2.37
N PHE A 81 -5.32 -2.37 -1.44
CA PHE A 81 -4.85 -2.88 -0.16
C PHE A 81 -6.02 -3.43 0.66
N THR A 82 -7.13 -2.70 0.70
CA THR A 82 -8.37 -3.12 1.38
C THR A 82 -8.92 -4.42 0.79
N ALA A 83 -9.06 -4.49 -0.54
CA ALA A 83 -9.57 -5.68 -1.23
C ALA A 83 -8.65 -6.89 -1.01
N TYR A 84 -7.34 -6.69 -1.15
CA TYR A 84 -6.35 -7.74 -0.93
C TYR A 84 -6.41 -8.26 0.51
N VAL A 85 -6.46 -7.39 1.51
CA VAL A 85 -6.57 -7.78 2.92
C VAL A 85 -7.85 -8.55 3.20
N ALA A 86 -8.99 -8.13 2.64
CA ALA A 86 -10.26 -8.84 2.81
C ALA A 86 -10.18 -10.28 2.26
N ILE A 87 -9.66 -10.43 1.03
CA ILE A 87 -9.44 -11.75 0.41
C ILE A 87 -8.44 -12.58 1.23
N ARG A 88 -7.34 -11.95 1.67
CA ARG A 88 -6.28 -12.61 2.42
C ARG A 88 -6.76 -13.11 3.77
N LEU A 89 -7.54 -12.32 4.51
CA LEU A 89 -8.15 -12.71 5.78
C LEU A 89 -9.16 -13.84 5.59
N PHE A 90 -9.98 -13.79 4.53
CA PHE A 90 -10.91 -14.87 4.20
C PHE A 90 -10.17 -16.20 3.95
N PHE A 91 -9.14 -16.20 3.11
CA PHE A 91 -8.34 -17.40 2.85
C PHE A 91 -7.52 -17.84 4.06
N PHE A 92 -7.04 -16.91 4.88
CA PHE A 92 -6.35 -17.22 6.13
C PHE A 92 -7.28 -17.94 7.12
N TRP A 93 -8.52 -17.46 7.28
CA TRP A 93 -9.54 -18.06 8.15
C TRP A 93 -9.94 -19.45 7.66
N LYS A 94 -10.17 -19.60 6.35
CA LYS A 94 -10.45 -20.90 5.72
C LYS A 94 -9.24 -21.83 5.61
N GLN A 95 -8.04 -21.36 5.95
CA GLN A 95 -6.76 -22.07 5.79
C GLN A 95 -6.46 -22.48 4.33
N TRP A 96 -7.10 -21.82 3.36
CA TRP A 96 -6.95 -22.11 1.93
C TRP A 96 -5.63 -21.60 1.38
N ASP A 97 -5.09 -20.55 1.99
CA ASP A 97 -3.77 -20.00 1.69
C ASP A 97 -2.64 -21.03 1.88
N LYS A 98 -2.84 -22.13 2.62
CA LYS A 98 -1.89 -23.26 2.70
C LYS A 98 -1.74 -24.05 1.40
N LYS A 99 -2.69 -23.93 0.45
CA LYS A 99 -2.56 -24.55 -0.88
C LYS A 99 -1.49 -23.79 -1.65
N LYS A 100 -0.39 -24.46 -2.02
CA LYS A 100 0.79 -23.82 -2.64
C LYS A 100 0.46 -22.91 -3.82
N TRP A 101 -0.45 -23.33 -4.71
CA TRP A 101 -0.84 -22.52 -5.86
C TRP A 101 -1.57 -21.24 -5.46
N LEU A 102 -2.48 -21.29 -4.47
CA LEU A 102 -3.15 -20.10 -3.93
C LEU A 102 -2.15 -19.17 -3.23
N ALA A 103 -1.23 -19.74 -2.45
CA ALA A 103 -0.18 -18.97 -1.82
C ALA A 103 0.65 -18.18 -2.85
N ILE A 104 1.06 -18.83 -3.95
CA ILE A 104 1.81 -18.19 -5.05
C ILE A 104 0.98 -17.07 -5.69
N VAL A 105 -0.30 -17.32 -5.99
CA VAL A 105 -1.20 -16.29 -6.54
C VAL A 105 -1.31 -15.09 -5.60
N LEU A 106 -1.46 -15.32 -4.29
CA LEU A 106 -1.52 -14.25 -3.30
C LEU A 106 -0.22 -13.44 -3.26
N VAL A 107 0.96 -14.09 -3.27
CA VAL A 107 2.24 -13.38 -3.30
C VAL A 107 2.40 -12.53 -4.56
N ILE A 108 2.04 -13.08 -5.72
CA ILE A 108 2.09 -12.33 -7.01
C ILE A 108 1.16 -11.11 -6.95
N THR A 109 -0.07 -11.29 -6.48
CA THR A 109 -1.00 -10.17 -6.30
C THR A 109 -0.45 -9.16 -5.28
N GLY A 110 0.15 -9.62 -4.19
CA GLY A 110 0.82 -8.75 -3.21
C GLY A 110 1.93 -7.89 -3.84
N MET A 111 2.74 -8.48 -4.73
CA MET A 111 3.77 -7.77 -5.50
C MET A 111 3.20 -6.71 -6.44
N VAL A 112 2.03 -6.94 -7.05
CA VAL A 112 1.32 -5.90 -7.82
C VAL A 112 1.00 -4.69 -6.93
N GLY A 113 0.61 -4.93 -5.68
CA GLY A 113 0.38 -3.87 -4.69
C GLY A 113 1.63 -3.01 -4.43
N ILE A 114 2.83 -3.59 -4.49
CA ILE A 114 4.10 -2.82 -4.39
C ILE A 114 4.21 -1.85 -5.57
N GLY A 115 3.91 -2.29 -6.79
CA GLY A 115 3.95 -1.43 -7.97
C GLY A 115 2.97 -0.26 -7.89
N ILE A 116 1.74 -0.52 -7.43
CA ILE A 116 0.70 0.50 -7.26
C ILE A 116 1.16 1.56 -6.25
N VAL A 117 1.61 1.14 -5.07
CA VAL A 117 2.02 2.10 -4.03
C VAL A 117 3.33 2.82 -4.39
N ALA A 118 4.23 2.18 -5.14
CA ALA A 118 5.44 2.82 -5.64
C ALA A 118 5.10 3.97 -6.61
N GLN A 119 4.10 3.78 -7.48
CA GLN A 119 3.64 4.84 -8.37
C GLN A 119 3.02 6.01 -7.60
N THR A 120 2.22 5.74 -6.57
CA THR A 120 1.72 6.77 -5.66
C THR A 120 2.87 7.54 -5.00
N ALA A 121 3.90 6.83 -4.53
CA ALA A 121 5.06 7.41 -3.87
C ALA A 121 5.90 8.28 -4.82
N ASP A 122 6.14 7.84 -6.06
CA ASP A 122 6.87 8.60 -7.07
C ASP A 122 6.19 9.94 -7.40
N LEU A 123 4.86 9.91 -7.60
CA LEU A 123 4.09 11.13 -7.84
C LEU A 123 4.12 12.07 -6.61
N GLY A 124 4.01 11.52 -5.40
CA GLY A 124 4.11 12.28 -4.16
C GLY A 124 5.50 12.92 -3.99
N ALA A 125 6.56 12.19 -4.32
CA ALA A 125 7.92 12.71 -4.31
C ALA A 125 8.09 13.84 -5.32
N LYS A 126 7.53 13.73 -6.53
CA LYS A 126 7.55 14.82 -7.53
C LYS A 126 6.84 16.07 -7.02
N LEU A 127 5.69 15.94 -6.35
CA LEU A 127 5.00 17.09 -5.76
C LEU A 127 5.88 17.86 -4.79
N VAL A 128 6.58 17.16 -3.89
CA VAL A 128 7.44 17.79 -2.88
C VAL A 128 8.74 18.31 -3.49
N TYR A 129 9.52 17.44 -4.16
CA TYR A 129 10.90 17.75 -4.55
C TYR A 129 11.01 18.53 -5.85
N LYS A 130 10.07 18.38 -6.79
CA LYS A 130 10.09 19.11 -8.06
C LYS A 130 9.24 20.37 -8.00
N TYR A 131 8.08 20.32 -7.36
CA TYR A 131 7.10 21.41 -7.37
C TYR A 131 6.97 22.17 -6.05
N GLY A 132 7.63 21.74 -4.97
CA GLY A 132 7.62 22.45 -3.68
C GLY A 132 6.26 22.41 -2.97
N VAL A 133 5.39 21.46 -3.31
CA VAL A 133 4.07 21.34 -2.69
C VAL A 133 4.23 20.89 -1.24
N GLY A 134 3.60 21.62 -0.31
CA GLY A 134 3.63 21.31 1.13
C GLY A 134 4.96 21.63 1.83
N THR A 135 5.87 22.38 1.21
CA THR A 135 7.15 22.79 1.84
C THR A 135 7.13 24.21 2.40
N GLN A 136 6.12 25.02 2.07
CA GLN A 136 5.93 26.36 2.63
C GLN A 136 5.04 26.27 3.88
N LYS A 137 5.45 26.95 4.96
CA LYS A 137 4.73 27.01 6.24
C LYS A 137 3.58 28.00 6.19
#